data_AF-A0A7M2SRR8-F1
#
_entry.id   AF-A0A7M2SRR8-F1
#
_cell.length_a   1.000
_cell.length_b   1.000
_cell.length_c   1.000
_cell.angle_alpha   90.00
_cell.angle_beta   90.00
_cell.angle_gamma   90.00
#
_symmetry.space_group_name_H-M   'P 1'
#
loop_
_entity.id
_entity.type
_entity.pdbx_description
1 polymer ?
#
loop_
_entity_poly.entity_id
_entity_poly.type
_entity_poly.pdbx_seq_one_letter_code
_entity_poly.pdbx_strand_id
1 'polypeptide(L)' 'MLLAIHHCLGAPPASAETEIDLAAPLERFPELALVERGPTAGRSLRVCGLLVLQVS' A
#
# COMPACT_ATOMS: atom_id res chain seq x y z
N MET A 1 -0.58 25.64 9.83
CA MET A 1 -1.73 25.17 10.65
C MET A 1 -2.83 24.45 9.87
N LEU A 2 -2.73 24.26 8.54
CA LEU A 2 -3.78 23.57 7.74
C LEU A 2 -3.78 22.03 7.88
N LEU A 3 -2.63 21.41 8.17
CA LEU A 3 -2.53 19.94 8.26
C LEU A 3 -3.36 19.35 9.41
N ALA A 4 -3.57 20.10 10.49
CA ALA A 4 -4.28 19.63 11.67
C ALA A 4 -5.80 19.54 11.46
N ILE A 5 -6.38 20.47 10.69
CA ILE A 5 -7.84 20.53 10.46
C ILE A 5 -8.27 19.53 9.38
N HIS A 6 -7.42 19.30 8.38
CA HIS A 6 -7.66 18.32 7.32
C HIS A 6 -6.88 17.02 7.52
N HIS A 7 -6.56 16.67 8.78
CA HIS A 7 -5.96 15.38 9.03
C HIS A 7 -6.95 14.30 8.59
N CYS A 8 -6.41 13.25 7.96
CA CYS A 8 -7.23 12.13 7.54
C CYS A 8 -7.81 11.47 8.80
N LEU A 9 -9.13 11.58 8.99
CA LEU A 9 -9.83 10.89 10.07
C LEU A 9 -9.67 9.36 9.95
N GLY A 10 -9.41 8.87 8.74
CA GLY A 10 -9.10 7.48 8.45
C GLY A 10 -7.64 7.08 8.64
N ALA A 11 -6.74 7.98 9.08
CA ALA A 11 -5.33 7.62 9.26
C ALA A 11 -5.13 6.47 10.28
N PRO A 12 -5.79 6.47 11.46
CA PRO A 12 -5.67 5.35 12.38
C PRO A 12 -6.16 4.00 11.82
N PRO A 13 -7.39 3.88 11.25
CA PRO A 13 -7.81 2.61 10.70
C PRO A 13 -6.98 2.16 9.49
N ALA A 14 -6.58 3.08 8.60
CA ALA A 14 -5.73 2.74 7.46
C ALA A 14 -4.35 2.20 7.88
N SER A 15 -3.78 2.68 8.99
CA SER A 15 -2.56 2.13 9.57
C SER A 15 -2.76 0.71 10.06
N ALA A 16 -3.83 0.48 10.84
CA ALA A 16 -4.14 -0.84 11.38
C ALA A 16 -4.43 -1.86 10.27
N GLU A 17 -5.18 -1.48 9.25
CA GLU A 17 -5.41 -2.30 8.05
C GLU A 17 -4.09 -2.70 7.40
N THR A 18 -3.18 -1.74 7.19
CA THR A 18 -1.87 -2.02 6.58
C THR A 18 -1.03 -2.96 7.43
N GLU A 19 -0.98 -2.73 8.75
CA GLU A 19 -0.22 -3.58 9.68
C GLU A 19 -0.73 -5.03 9.67
N ILE A 20 -2.04 -5.22 9.70
CA ILE A 20 -2.66 -6.55 9.69
C ILE A 20 -2.48 -7.24 8.34
N ASP A 21 -2.80 -6.54 7.25
CA ASP A 21 -2.81 -7.11 5.91
C ASP A 21 -1.40 -7.37 5.37
N LEU A 22 -0.39 -6.61 5.83
CA LEU A 22 0.99 -6.78 5.39
C LEU A 22 1.79 -7.76 6.27
N ALA A 23 1.46 -7.88 7.57
CA ALA A 23 2.16 -8.82 8.46
C ALA A 23 1.99 -10.27 7.97
N ALA A 24 0.75 -10.70 7.70
CA ALA A 24 0.48 -12.10 7.37
C ALA A 24 1.17 -12.60 6.08
N PRO A 25 1.21 -11.84 4.97
CA PRO A 25 1.98 -12.21 3.79
C PRO A 25 3.49 -12.25 4.03
N LEU A 26 4.05 -11.28 4.74
CA LEU A 26 5.50 -11.21 4.96
C LEU A 26 6.02 -12.30 5.90
N GLU A 27 5.23 -12.68 6.90
CA GLU A 27 5.54 -13.85 7.74
C GLU A 27 5.52 -15.16 6.95
N ARG A 28 4.60 -15.26 5.97
CA ARG A 28 4.44 -16.47 5.15
C ARG A 28 5.46 -16.55 4.00
N PHE A 29 5.81 -15.42 3.42
CA PHE A 29 6.68 -15.31 2.24
C PHE A 29 7.84 -14.34 2.55
N PRO A 30 8.84 -14.76 3.33
CA PRO A 30 9.92 -13.87 3.78
C PRO A 30 10.85 -13.42 2.64
N GLU A 31 10.86 -14.14 1.52
CA GLU A 31 11.67 -13.83 0.33
C GLU A 31 10.88 -13.14 -0.78
N LEU A 32 9.69 -12.58 -0.47
CA LEU A 32 8.80 -11.95 -1.44
C LEU A 32 9.56 -10.89 -2.26
N ALA A 33 9.67 -11.12 -3.56
CA ALA A 33 10.38 -10.25 -4.49
C ALA A 33 9.45 -9.77 -5.60
N LEU A 34 9.81 -8.63 -6.22
CA LEU A 34 9.12 -8.18 -7.43
C LEU A 34 9.56 -9.02 -8.62
N VAL A 35 8.61 -9.42 -9.45
CA VAL A 35 8.90 -10.00 -10.76
C VAL A 35 9.50 -8.91 -11.67
N GLU A 36 10.48 -9.25 -12.52
CA GLU A 36 11.18 -8.29 -13.40
C GLU A 36 10.25 -7.43 -14.28
N ARG A 37 9.03 -7.90 -14.58
CA ARG A 37 8.01 -7.02 -15.14
C ARG A 37 7.60 -6.00 -14.09
N GLY A 38 8.09 -4.78 -14.26
CA GLY A 38 7.73 -3.64 -13.41
C GLY A 38 6.21 -3.48 -13.22
N PRO A 39 5.79 -2.88 -12.10
CA PRO A 39 4.38 -2.81 -11.74
C PRO A 39 3.58 -1.93 -12.70
N THR A 40 2.30 -2.25 -12.89
CA THR A 40 1.42 -1.43 -13.70
C THR A 40 0.80 -0.33 -12.85
N ALA A 41 1.19 0.92 -13.08
CA ALA A 41 0.62 2.07 -12.36
C ALA A 41 -0.80 2.42 -12.83
N GLY A 42 -1.64 2.86 -11.91
CA GLY A 42 -2.92 3.49 -12.24
C GLY A 42 -2.73 4.87 -12.88
N ARG A 43 -3.66 5.28 -13.74
CA ARG A 43 -3.61 6.57 -14.46
C ARG A 43 -4.15 7.76 -13.65
N SER A 44 -4.40 7.60 -12.35
CA SER A 44 -5.04 8.63 -11.54
C SER A 44 -4.04 9.67 -11.03
N LEU A 45 -4.41 10.94 -11.15
CA LEU A 45 -3.66 12.07 -10.59
C LEU A 45 -4.09 12.44 -9.16
N ARG A 46 -5.19 11.84 -8.66
CA ARG A 46 -5.75 12.11 -7.33
C ARG A 46 -5.37 11.05 -6.29
N VAL A 47 -5.19 9.82 -6.74
CA VAL A 47 -4.87 8.66 -5.91
C VAL A 47 -3.79 7.87 -6.63
N CYS A 48 -2.63 7.73 -6.00
CA CYS A 48 -1.54 6.95 -6.54
C CYS A 48 -1.71 5.49 -6.10
N GLY A 49 -1.52 4.56 -7.04
CA GLY A 49 -1.63 3.14 -6.76
C GLY A 49 -1.21 2.29 -7.96
N LEU A 50 -0.98 1.01 -7.69
CA LEU A 50 -0.66 0.02 -8.71
C LEU A 50 -1.93 -0.77 -9.05
N LEU A 51 -2.20 -0.92 -10.34
CA LEU A 51 -3.27 -1.80 -10.83
C LEU A 51 -2.87 -3.27 -10.76
N VAL A 52 -1.58 -3.53 -10.98
CA VAL A 52 -1.01 -4.89 -10.92
C VAL A 52 0.36 -4.80 -10.27
N LEU A 53 0.55 -5.63 -9.23
CA LEU A 53 1.82 -5.87 -8.56
C LEU A 53 2.10 -7.37 -8.62
N GLN A 54 3.07 -7.78 -9.44
CA GLN A 54 3.47 -9.18 -9.55
C GLN A 54 4.65 -9.45 -8.62
N VAL A 55 4.48 -10.44 -7.75
CA VAL A 55 5.48 -10.86 -6.77
C VAL A 55 5.75 -12.36 -6.89
N SER A 56 6.97 -12.77 -6.57
CA SER A 56 7.45 -14.16 -6.53
C SER A 56 8.01 -14.51 -5.17
#